data_AF-A0A829W198-F1
#
_entry.id   AF-A0A829W198-F1
#
_cell.length_a   1.000
_cell.length_b   1.000
_cell.length_c   1.000
_cell.angle_alpha   90.00
_cell.angle_beta   90.00
_cell.angle_gamma   90.00
#
_symmetry.space_group_name_H-M   'P 1'
#
loop_
_entity.id
_entity.type
_entity.pdbx_description
1 polymer ?
#
loop_
_entity_poly.entity_id
_entity_poly.type
_entity_poly.pdbx_seq_one_letter_code
_entity_poly.pdbx_strand_id
1 'polypeptide(L)'
;MLEVEEAIKGILPYFQCTLMTMPGIDIVTAANILSEIGNIERFPNASKLAKFAGIAPVNFSSAGKGKDMCPKQGNRRLQAIFYFLAIQMVQVAPSGTARHPVFREYFQKKQEEGKNKQQR
;
A
#
# COMPACT_ATOMS: atom_id res chain seq x y z
N MET A 1 -19.08 -2.26 17.16
CA MET A 1 -18.06 -1.73 16.22
C MET A 1 -17.22 -0.66 16.92
N LEU A 2 -17.85 0.33 17.57
CA LEU A 2 -17.16 1.34 18.41
C LEU A 2 -16.29 0.75 19.53
N GLU A 3 -16.76 -0.29 20.23
CA GLU A 3 -15.97 -0.94 21.32
C GLU A 3 -14.63 -1.52 20.83
N VAL A 4 -14.61 -2.05 19.59
CA VAL A 4 -13.40 -2.64 19.02
C VAL A 4 -12.40 -1.55 18.62
N GLU A 5 -12.89 -0.45 18.06
CA GLU A 5 -12.05 0.70 17.72
C GLU A 5 -11.44 1.36 18.96
N GLU A 6 -12.19 1.47 20.05
CA GLU A 6 -11.68 1.97 21.33
C GLU A 6 -10.60 1.05 21.91
N ALA A 7 -10.80 -0.26 21.86
CA ALA A 7 -9.79 -1.23 22.28
C ALA A 7 -8.50 -1.11 21.43
N ILE A 8 -8.64 -1.00 20.10
CA ILE A 8 -7.49 -0.82 19.20
C ILE A 8 -6.75 0.48 19.52
N LYS A 9 -7.47 1.58 19.77
CA LYS A 9 -6.88 2.87 20.13
C LYS A 9 -6.05 2.80 21.40
N GLY A 10 -6.45 1.96 22.37
CA GLY A 10 -5.68 1.71 23.59
C GLY A 10 -4.41 0.90 23.36
N ILE A 11 -4.42 -0.06 22.42
CA ILE A 11 -3.30 -0.99 22.21
C ILE A 11 -2.29 -0.46 21.17
N LEU A 12 -2.75 0.24 20.14
CA LEU A 12 -1.91 0.69 19.01
C LEU A 12 -0.66 1.51 19.44
N PRO A 13 -0.71 2.38 20.46
CA PRO A 13 0.47 3.12 20.93
C PRO A 13 1.63 2.25 21.41
N TYR A 14 1.37 1.04 21.93
CA TYR A 14 2.42 0.14 22.41
C TYR A 14 3.33 -0.40 21.30
N PHE A 15 2.82 -0.42 20.06
CA PHE A 15 3.57 -0.89 18.91
C PHE A 15 4.46 0.18 18.26
N GLN A 16 4.49 1.40 18.83
CA GLN A 16 5.27 2.55 18.30
C GLN A 16 5.06 2.74 16.78
N CYS A 17 3.83 2.52 16.33
CA CYS A 17 3.47 2.55 14.92
C CYS A 17 3.45 3.99 14.40
N THR A 18 4.28 4.29 13.40
CA THR A 18 4.34 5.60 12.74
C THR A 18 3.38 5.73 11.57
N LEU A 19 2.62 4.68 11.20
CA LEU A 19 1.74 4.71 10.04
C LEU A 19 0.69 5.83 10.12
N MET A 20 0.23 6.15 11.33
CA MET A 20 -0.76 7.21 11.60
C MET A 20 -0.24 8.63 11.31
N THR A 21 1.07 8.82 11.13
CA THR A 21 1.62 10.13 10.74
C THR A 21 1.42 10.41 9.26
N MET A 22 1.15 9.37 8.45
CA MET A 22 0.87 9.55 7.03
C MET A 22 -0.59 10.00 6.84
N PRO A 23 -0.83 11.08 6.08
CA PRO A 23 -2.17 11.57 5.83
C PRO A 23 -3.01 10.50 5.12
N GLY A 24 -4.21 10.21 5.61
CA GLY A 24 -5.09 9.21 5.00
C GLY A 24 -4.95 7.79 5.55
N ILE A 25 -4.08 7.57 6.54
CA ILE A 25 -4.12 6.36 7.38
C ILE A 25 -4.86 6.67 8.68
N ASP A 26 -5.93 5.91 8.94
CA ASP A 26 -6.65 5.95 10.21
C ASP A 26 -6.23 4.78 11.13
N ILE A 27 -6.77 4.77 12.36
CA ILE A 27 -6.48 3.76 13.39
C ILE A 27 -6.82 2.35 12.89
N VAL A 28 -7.98 2.18 12.23
CA VAL A 28 -8.42 0.88 11.71
C VAL A 28 -7.49 0.40 10.59
N THR A 29 -7.09 1.29 9.70
CA THR A 29 -6.17 1.02 8.59
C THR A 29 -4.79 0.65 9.10
N ALA A 30 -4.26 1.40 10.07
CA ALA A 30 -2.98 1.12 10.71
C ALA A 30 -3.00 -0.24 11.43
N ALA A 31 -4.06 -0.53 12.18
CA ALA A 31 -4.23 -1.81 12.86
C ALA A 31 -4.35 -2.99 11.88
N ASN A 32 -5.07 -2.82 10.77
CA ASN A 32 -5.16 -3.83 9.72
C ASN A 32 -3.81 -4.12 9.06
N ILE A 33 -3.04 -3.07 8.73
CA ILE A 33 -1.68 -3.25 8.19
C ILE A 33 -0.80 -3.99 9.19
N LEU A 34 -0.82 -3.57 10.46
CA LEU A 34 -0.02 -4.19 11.51
C LEU A 34 -0.42 -5.65 11.76
N SER A 35 -1.71 -5.98 11.72
CA SER A 35 -2.20 -7.34 11.86
C SER A 35 -1.72 -8.26 10.73
N GLU A 36 -1.76 -7.78 9.49
CA GLU A 36 -1.33 -8.56 8.31
C GLU A 36 0.21 -8.67 8.20
N ILE A 37 0.93 -7.64 8.66
CA ILE A 37 2.41 -7.63 8.70
C ILE A 37 2.92 -8.41 9.92
N GLY A 38 2.28 -8.35 11.08
CA GLY A 38 2.81 -8.87 12.34
C GLY A 38 4.16 -8.26 12.69
N ASN A 39 5.15 -9.09 13.03
CA ASN A 39 6.50 -8.60 13.31
C ASN A 39 7.19 -8.11 12.02
N ILE A 40 7.47 -6.80 11.96
CA ILE A 40 8.15 -6.14 10.83
C ILE A 40 9.61 -6.59 10.66
N GLU A 41 10.30 -6.98 11.74
CA GLU A 41 11.72 -7.37 11.74
C GLU A 41 11.99 -8.65 10.93
N ARG A 42 10.95 -9.45 10.64
CA ARG A 42 11.06 -10.62 9.76
C ARG A 42 11.42 -10.25 8.32
N PHE A 43 11.24 -8.98 7.94
CA PHE A 43 11.56 -8.48 6.61
C PHE A 43 12.88 -7.72 6.63
N PRO A 44 13.95 -8.23 6.00
CA PRO A 44 15.26 -7.58 6.03
C PRO A 44 15.31 -6.28 5.20
N ASN A 45 14.33 -6.05 4.33
CA ASN A 45 14.19 -4.80 3.57
C ASN A 45 12.75 -4.60 3.04
N ALA A 46 12.46 -3.35 2.66
CA ALA A 46 11.17 -2.96 2.08
C ALA A 46 10.80 -3.73 0.81
N SER A 47 11.77 -4.14 -0.01
CA SER A 47 11.49 -4.92 -1.23
C SER A 47 10.95 -6.32 -0.92
N LYS A 48 11.41 -6.96 0.17
CA LYS A 48 10.87 -8.24 0.64
C LYS A 48 9.45 -8.08 1.17
N LEU A 49 9.17 -7.01 1.90
CA LEU A 49 7.82 -6.68 2.33
C LEU A 49 6.89 -6.44 1.12
N ALA A 50 7.34 -5.68 0.12
CA ALA A 50 6.55 -5.42 -1.09
C ALA A 50 6.26 -6.70 -1.90
N LYS A 51 7.19 -7.65 -1.93
CA LYS A 51 6.98 -8.99 -2.52
C LYS A 51 5.97 -9.79 -1.70
N PHE A 52 6.09 -9.79 -0.37
CA PHE A 52 5.12 -10.46 0.52
C PHE A 52 3.71 -9.89 0.39
N ALA A 53 3.58 -8.57 0.32
CA ALA A 53 2.32 -7.88 0.09
C ALA A 53 1.76 -8.08 -1.33
N GLY A 54 2.49 -8.74 -2.25
CA GLY A 54 2.04 -8.93 -3.62
C GLY A 54 1.96 -7.63 -4.43
N ILE A 55 2.73 -6.60 -4.06
CA ILE A 55 2.78 -5.30 -4.76
C ILE A 55 3.92 -5.28 -5.77
N ALA A 56 5.06 -5.89 -5.42
CA ALA A 56 6.22 -5.88 -6.29
C ALA A 56 5.97 -6.71 -7.57
N PRO A 57 6.28 -6.18 -8.77
CA PRO A 57 6.15 -6.94 -10.01
C PRO A 57 7.09 -8.14 -10.00
N VAL A 58 6.65 -9.23 -10.64
CA VAL A 58 7.46 -10.44 -10.82
C VAL A 58 7.94 -10.45 -12.26
N ASN A 59 9.26 -10.53 -12.42
CA ASN A 59 9.86 -10.69 -13.74
C ASN A 59 9.73 -12.15 -14.18
N PHE A 60 9.02 -12.38 -15.28
CA PHE A 60 8.94 -13.69 -15.91
C PHE A 60 9.77 -13.65 -17.19
N SER A 61 11.00 -14.14 -17.13
CA SER A 61 11.92 -14.20 -18.27
C SER A 61 12.25 -15.64 -18.65
N SER A 62 12.11 -15.95 -19.94
CA SER A 62 12.72 -17.12 -20.56
C SER A 62 13.62 -16.63 -21.71
N ALA A 63 14.84 -17.17 -21.78
CA ALA A 63 15.79 -16.91 -22.86
C ALA A 63 15.96 -15.42 -23.26
N GLY A 64 16.15 -14.53 -22.28
CA GLY A 64 16.48 -13.12 -22.53
C GLY A 64 15.33 -12.17 -22.87
N LYS A 65 14.09 -12.67 -23.01
CA LYS A 65 12.88 -11.84 -23.15
C LYS A 65 12.03 -11.98 -21.88
N GLY A 66 12.16 -11.02 -20.97
CA GLY A 66 11.39 -10.95 -19.73
C GLY A 66 10.26 -9.94 -19.80
N LYS A 67 9.11 -10.29 -19.23
CA LYS A 67 8.00 -9.35 -18.99
C LYS A 67 7.72 -9.26 -17.51
N ASP A 68 7.56 -8.03 -17.03
CA ASP A 68 7.09 -7.78 -15.68
C ASP A 68 5.58 -8.01 -15.61
N MET A 69 5.18 -8.93 -14.73
CA MET A 69 3.81 -9.35 -14.55
C MET A 69 3.36 -9.06 -13.11
N CYS A 70 2.06 -8.85 -12.94
CA CYS A 70 1.47 -8.72 -11.61
C CYS A 70 1.57 -10.06 -10.87
N PRO A 71 2.07 -10.09 -9.62
CA PRO A 71 2.18 -11.32 -8.85
C PRO A 71 0.82 -11.97 -8.62
N LYS A 72 0.74 -13.29 -8.84
CA LYS A 72 -0.43 -14.11 -8.49
C LYS A 72 -0.42 -14.56 -7.02
N GLN A 73 0.72 -14.41 -6.35
CA GLN A 73 0.96 -14.83 -4.97
C GLN A 73 1.25 -13.62 -4.09
N GLY A 74 1.05 -13.77 -2.78
CA GLY A 74 1.22 -12.71 -1.78
C GLY A 74 -0.01 -12.57 -0.89
N ASN A 75 0.11 -11.75 0.15
CA ASN A 75 -0.98 -11.45 1.06
C ASN A 75 -2.01 -10.55 0.36
N ARG A 76 -3.12 -11.14 -0.09
CA ARG A 76 -4.20 -10.44 -0.83
C ARG A 76 -4.91 -9.38 0.01
N ARG A 77 -5.02 -9.58 1.32
CA ARG A 77 -5.63 -8.60 2.22
C ARG A 77 -4.74 -7.37 2.34
N LEU A 78 -3.45 -7.59 2.59
CA LEU A 78 -2.47 -6.51 2.63
C LEU A 78 -2.38 -5.78 1.28
N GLN A 79 -2.40 -6.50 0.16
CA GLN A 79 -2.45 -5.93 -1.18
C GLN A 79 -3.66 -5.01 -1.38
N ALA A 80 -4.85 -5.46 -0.95
CA ALA A 80 -6.08 -4.69 -1.06
C ALA A 80 -6.01 -3.41 -0.21
N ILE A 81 -5.50 -3.48 1.02
CA ILE A 81 -5.33 -2.32 1.89
C ILE A 81 -4.44 -1.26 1.21
N PHE A 82 -3.30 -1.67 0.68
CA PHE A 82 -2.40 -0.76 -0.04
C PHE A 82 -3.03 -0.18 -1.31
N TYR A 83 -3.81 -0.97 -2.04
CA TYR A 83 -4.52 -0.51 -3.24
C TYR A 83 -5.54 0.58 -2.92
N PHE A 84 -6.39 0.38 -1.92
CA PHE A 84 -7.37 1.39 -1.51
C PHE A 84 -6.71 2.63 -0.94
N LEU A 85 -5.64 2.45 -0.16
CA LEU A 85 -4.83 3.57 0.35
C LEU A 85 -4.26 4.40 -0.81
N ALA A 86 -3.66 3.76 -1.82
CA ALA A 86 -3.11 4.45 -2.99
C ALA A 86 -4.18 5.22 -3.76
N ILE A 87 -5.37 4.64 -3.97
CA ILE A 87 -6.50 5.34 -4.57
C ILE A 87 -6.86 6.59 -3.76
N GLN A 88 -6.97 6.46 -2.44
CA GLN A 88 -7.33 7.56 -1.56
C GLN A 88 -6.34 8.72 -1.65
N MET A 89 -5.05 8.42 -1.76
CA MET A 89 -3.98 9.43 -1.90
C MET A 89 -4.04 10.17 -3.23
N VAL A 90 -4.39 9.46 -4.31
CA VAL A 90 -4.41 9.99 -5.69
C VAL A 90 -5.74 10.65 -6.06
N GLN A 91 -6.79 10.41 -5.28
CA GLN A 91 -8.11 10.99 -5.49
C GLN A 91 -8.10 12.53 -5.45
N VAL A 92 -8.97 13.11 -6.28
CA VAL A 92 -9.22 14.54 -6.36
C VAL A 92 -10.63 14.79 -5.84
N ALA A 93 -10.79 15.78 -4.97
CA ALA A 93 -12.10 16.18 -4.49
C ALA A 93 -12.94 16.75 -5.66
N PRO A 94 -14.29 16.77 -5.55
CA PRO A 94 -15.14 17.38 -6.58
C PRO A 94 -14.81 18.86 -6.87
N SER A 95 -14.22 19.56 -5.89
CA SER A 95 -13.68 20.92 -6.02
C SER A 95 -12.43 21.04 -6.90
N GLY A 96 -11.88 19.93 -7.39
CA GLY A 96 -10.65 19.90 -8.20
C GLY A 96 -9.36 19.83 -7.38
N THR A 97 -9.43 19.89 -6.04
CA THR A 97 -8.24 19.83 -5.18
C THR A 97 -7.79 18.39 -4.96
N ALA A 98 -6.53 18.09 -5.27
CA ALA A 98 -5.93 16.78 -5.00
C ALA A 98 -5.83 16.55 -3.48
N ARG A 99 -6.18 15.34 -3.02
CA ARG A 99 -6.03 14.98 -1.59
C ARG A 99 -4.57 14.99 -1.16
N HIS A 100 -3.68 14.53 -2.04
CA HIS A 100 -2.24 14.64 -1.84
C HIS A 100 -1.53 15.01 -3.15
N PRO A 101 -1.09 16.28 -3.32
CA PRO A 101 -0.50 16.77 -4.56
C PRO A 101 0.71 15.94 -5.04
N VAL A 102 1.62 15.60 -4.13
CA VAL A 102 2.84 14.83 -4.46
C VAL A 102 2.53 13.44 -5.03
N PHE A 103 1.62 12.67 -4.42
CA PHE A 103 1.22 11.36 -4.95
C PHE A 103 0.48 11.48 -6.28
N ARG A 104 -0.31 12.54 -6.45
CA ARG A 104 -1.02 12.81 -7.70
C ARG A 104 -0.07 13.09 -8.84
N GLU A 105 0.93 13.94 -8.62
CA GLU A 105 1.96 14.26 -9.61
C GLU A 105 2.76 13.02 -9.99
N TYR A 106 3.19 12.23 -9.00
CA TYR A 106 3.86 10.95 -9.25
C TYR A 106 2.99 10.00 -10.09
N PHE A 107 1.70 9.88 -9.77
CA PHE A 107 0.78 9.04 -10.53
C PHE A 107 0.60 9.53 -11.97
N GLN A 108 0.50 10.84 -12.20
CA GLN A 108 0.42 11.42 -13.54
C GLN A 108 1.68 11.13 -14.35
N LYS A 109 2.87 11.34 -13.77
CA LYS A 109 4.14 10.97 -14.40
C LYS A 109 4.19 9.48 -14.79
N LYS A 110 3.70 8.59 -13.91
CA LYS A 110 3.62 7.15 -14.23
C LYS A 110 2.60 6.80 -15.30
N GLN A 111 1.58 7.62 -15.52
CA GLN A 111 0.67 7.46 -16.66
C GLN A 111 1.33 7.87 -17.98
N GLU A 112 2.12 8.94 -17.98
CA GLU A 112 2.86 9.45 -19.15
C GLU A 112 3.96 8.47 -19.60
N GLU A 113 4.59 7.76 -18.66
CA GLU A 113 5.54 6.66 -18.94
C GLU A 113 4.90 5.45 -19.68
N GLY A 114 3.60 5.49 -19.99
CA GLY A 114 2.94 4.49 -20.83
C GLY A 114 2.65 3.16 -20.13
N LYS A 115 2.77 3.09 -18.80
CA LYS A 115 2.47 1.86 -18.03
C LYS A 115 1.01 1.46 -18.26
N ASN A 116 0.73 0.15 -18.37
CA ASN A 116 -0.62 -0.37 -18.58
C ASN A 116 -1.51 -0.12 -17.35
N LYS A 117 -2.85 -0.03 -17.48
CA LYS A 117 -3.80 0.24 -16.38
C LYS A 117 -3.63 -0.69 -15.17
N GLN A 118 -3.17 -1.92 -15.39
CA GLN A 118 -2.91 -2.91 -14.33
C GLN A 118 -1.53 -2.76 -13.64
N GLN A 119 -0.63 -1.95 -14.19
CA GLN A 119 0.75 -1.73 -13.72
C GLN A 119 0.97 -0.28 -13.23
N ARG A 120 -0.10 0.53 -13.20
CA ARG A 120 -0.11 1.94 -12.81
C ARG A 120 -0.26 2.11 -11.31
#